data_AF-A0AAE0GTV7-F1
#
_entry.id   AF-A0AAE0GTV7-F1
#
_cell.length_a   1.000
_cell.length_b   1.000
_cell.length_c   1.000
_cell.angle_alpha   90.00
_cell.angle_beta   90.00
_cell.angle_gamma   90.00
#
_symmetry.space_group_name_H-M   'P 1'
#
loop_
_entity.id
_entity.type
_entity.pdbx_description
1 polymer ?
#
loop_
_entity_poly.entity_id
_entity_poly.type
_entity_poly.pdbx_seq_one_letter_code
_entity_poly.pdbx_strand_id
1 'polypeptide(L)'
;MGGVLQSMRIEGAMYAFPRISLPAKYITHAEECMGRKPDTLYCMDVLRQTGVLLVPGNGFAQQADTFHFRMTILPAMDDLRTLLAGLCCFQKQLYADFGDATGLEVDTI
;
A
#
# COMPACT_ATOMS: atom_id res chain seq x y z
N MET A 1 11.24 -11.82 4.25
CA MET A 1 10.53 -10.79 5.06
C MET A 1 10.03 -9.63 4.17
N GLY A 2 9.57 -9.91 2.94
CA GLY A 2 9.12 -8.90 1.97
C GLY A 2 7.69 -9.20 1.53
N GLY A 3 6.91 -8.18 1.16
CA GLY A 3 5.56 -8.32 0.60
C GLY A 3 4.38 -8.02 1.54
N VAL A 4 4.62 -7.74 2.83
CA VAL A 4 3.53 -7.66 3.82
C VAL A 4 2.96 -6.23 3.92
N LEU A 5 1.64 -6.11 3.73
CA LEU A 5 0.84 -4.98 4.18
C LEU A 5 0.54 -5.17 5.67
N GLN A 6 0.97 -4.24 6.51
CA GLN A 6 0.74 -4.33 7.95
C GLN A 6 -0.11 -3.16 8.42
N SER A 7 -1.09 -3.41 9.28
CA SER A 7 -1.84 -2.33 9.93
C SER A 7 -1.99 -2.64 11.41
N MET A 8 -2.01 -1.59 12.23
CA MET A 8 -2.41 -1.73 13.62
C MET A 8 -3.89 -2.11 13.69
N ARG A 9 -4.30 -2.75 14.79
CA ARG A 9 -5.72 -3.02 15.03
C ARG A 9 -6.49 -1.70 15.06
N ILE A 10 -7.63 -1.66 14.37
CA ILE A 10 -8.51 -0.50 14.38
C ILE A 10 -9.37 -0.60 15.64
N GLU A 11 -9.09 0.26 16.62
CA GLU A 11 -9.81 0.30 17.90
C GLU A 11 -10.91 1.36 17.94
N GLY A 12 -10.96 2.25 16.94
CA GLY A 12 -11.96 3.30 16.84
C GLY A 12 -11.83 4.13 15.57
N ALA A 13 -12.65 5.19 15.48
CA ALA A 13 -12.80 6.04 14.30
C ALA A 13 -13.27 5.26 13.05
N MET A 14 -12.93 5.76 11.86
CA MET A 14 -13.44 5.26 10.58
C MET A 14 -12.33 4.98 9.57
N TYR A 15 -11.07 4.92 10.02
CA TYR A 15 -9.89 4.84 9.17
C TYR A 15 -8.90 3.78 9.63
N ALA A 16 -8.25 3.15 8.66
CA ALA A 16 -7.04 2.37 8.88
C ALA A 16 -5.83 3.17 8.37
N PHE A 17 -4.65 2.91 8.94
CA PHE A 17 -3.38 3.48 8.47
C PHE A 17 -2.33 2.39 8.25
N PRO A 18 -2.47 1.56 7.18
CA PRO A 18 -1.52 0.51 6.91
C PRO A 18 -0.14 1.04 6.53
N ARG A 19 0.90 0.37 7.01
CA ARG A 19 2.28 0.47 6.56
C ARG A 19 2.49 -0.43 5.35
N ILE A 20 3.10 0.14 4.32
CA ILE A 20 3.53 -0.59 3.12
C ILE A 20 5.04 -0.80 3.17
N SER A 21 5.45 -2.05 2.96
CA SER A 21 6.83 -2.36 2.59
C SER A 21 6.96 -2.19 1.09
N LEU A 22 7.97 -1.45 0.63
CA LEU A 22 8.23 -1.19 -0.78
C LEU A 22 9.63 -1.70 -1.15
N PRO A 23 9.81 -2.36 -2.31
CA PRO A 23 11.13 -2.70 -2.82
C PRO A 23 11.98 -1.44 -3.06
N ALA A 24 13.30 -1.55 -2.85
CA ALA A 24 14.22 -0.42 -3.06
C ALA A 24 14.13 0.13 -4.50
N LYS A 25 13.99 -0.75 -5.50
CA LYS A 25 13.83 -0.36 -6.91
C LYS A 25 12.57 0.49 -7.13
N TYR A 26 11.48 0.20 -6.43
CA TYR A 26 10.25 0.98 -6.52
C TYR A 26 10.39 2.36 -5.87
N ILE A 27 11.13 2.45 -4.75
CA ILE A 27 11.42 3.73 -4.08
C ILE A 27 12.22 4.63 -5.02
N THR A 28 13.29 4.12 -5.62
CA THR A 28 14.08 4.87 -6.61
C THR A 28 13.25 5.27 -7.82
N HIS A 29 12.44 4.34 -8.36
CA HIS A 29 11.53 4.64 -9.47
C HIS A 29 10.55 5.78 -9.15
N ALA A 30 10.03 5.84 -7.91
CA ALA A 30 9.16 6.92 -7.49
C ALA A 30 9.84 8.28 -7.50
N GLU A 31 11.08 8.34 -7.05
CA GLU A 31 11.90 9.57 -7.05
C GLU A 31 12.21 10.04 -8.48
N GLU A 32 12.50 9.10 -9.39
CA GLU A 32 12.72 9.39 -10.81
C GLU A 32 11.44 9.88 -11.53
N CYS A 33 10.27 9.46 -11.06
CA CYS A 33 8.96 9.84 -11.60
C CYS A 33 8.54 11.26 -11.19
N MET A 34 9.29 12.28 -11.62
CA MET A 34 9.07 13.70 -11.29
C MET A 34 9.22 14.02 -9.79
N GLY A 35 10.12 13.35 -9.07
CA GLY A 35 10.36 13.61 -7.65
C GLY A 35 9.19 13.21 -6.75
N ARG A 36 8.38 12.23 -7.17
CA ARG A 36 7.24 11.77 -6.37
C ARG A 36 7.73 11.03 -5.12
N LYS A 37 6.99 11.22 -4.03
CA LYS A 37 7.18 10.38 -2.84
C LYS A 37 6.67 8.96 -3.10
N PRO A 38 7.30 7.91 -2.56
CA PRO A 38 6.95 6.53 -2.85
C PRO A 38 5.49 6.16 -2.54
N ASP A 39 4.96 6.68 -1.45
CA ASP A 39 3.56 6.51 -1.04
C ASP A 39 2.57 7.23 -1.96
N THR A 40 2.91 8.43 -2.45
CA THR A 40 2.13 9.13 -3.48
C THR A 40 2.05 8.30 -4.75
N LEU A 41 3.19 7.80 -5.24
CA LEU A 41 3.19 6.98 -6.46
C LEU A 41 2.40 5.68 -6.24
N TYR A 42 2.63 4.99 -5.11
CA TYR A 42 1.88 3.80 -4.72
C TYR A 42 0.36 4.01 -4.76
N CYS A 43 -0.15 5.07 -4.12
CA CYS A 43 -1.60 5.34 -4.11
C CYS A 43 -2.15 5.64 -5.52
N MET A 44 -1.36 6.28 -6.39
CA MET A 44 -1.75 6.53 -7.77
C MET A 44 -1.80 5.25 -8.60
N ASP A 45 -0.84 4.35 -8.40
CA ASP A 45 -0.76 3.10 -9.16
C ASP A 45 -1.84 2.12 -8.70
N VAL A 46 -2.12 2.04 -7.40
CA VAL A 46 -3.30 1.34 -6.87
C VAL A 46 -4.58 1.87 -7.54
N LEU A 47 -4.77 3.19 -7.59
CA LEU A 47 -5.96 3.79 -8.20
C LEU A 47 -6.08 3.42 -9.69
N ARG A 48 -4.98 3.50 -10.44
CA ARG A 48 -4.96 3.18 -11.87
C ARG A 48 -5.27 1.71 -12.16
N GLN A 49 -4.74 0.80 -11.34
CA GLN A 49 -4.86 -0.64 -11.59
C GLN A 49 -6.13 -1.25 -11.01
N THR A 50 -6.60 -0.73 -9.87
CA THR A 50 -7.70 -1.36 -9.10
C THR A 50 -8.95 -0.49 -9.03
N GLY A 51 -8.86 0.80 -9.35
CA GLY A 51 -9.93 1.78 -9.12
C GLY A 51 -10.09 2.22 -7.67
N VAL A 52 -9.29 1.69 -6.73
CA VAL A 52 -9.36 2.02 -5.31
C VAL A 52 -8.64 3.35 -5.04
N LEU A 53 -9.37 4.32 -4.50
CA LEU A 53 -8.79 5.60 -4.07
C LEU A 53 -8.26 5.50 -2.64
N LEU A 54 -6.97 5.74 -2.47
CA LEU A 54 -6.29 5.82 -1.18
C LEU A 54 -5.73 7.23 -0.95
N VAL A 55 -5.42 7.56 0.31
CA VAL A 55 -4.71 8.81 0.64
C VAL A 55 -3.28 8.49 1.05
N PRO A 56 -2.24 9.11 0.45
CA PRO A 56 -0.85 8.82 0.77
C PRO A 56 -0.46 9.29 2.18
N GLY A 57 0.42 8.52 2.83
CA GLY A 57 0.85 8.71 4.22
C GLY A 57 1.70 9.96 4.48
N ASN A 58 2.43 10.45 3.47
CA ASN A 58 3.31 11.62 3.55
C ASN A 58 2.59 12.91 3.95
N GLY A 59 1.27 12.99 3.76
CA GLY A 59 0.45 14.10 4.26
C GLY A 59 0.20 14.08 5.78
N PHE A 60 0.60 13.02 6.48
CA PHE A 60 0.24 12.76 7.89
C PHE A 60 1.44 12.73 8.85
N ALA A 61 2.54 13.41 8.50
CA ALA A 61 3.75 13.45 9.33
C ALA A 61 4.27 12.05 9.72
N GLN A 62 4.21 11.10 8.78
CA GLN A 62 4.75 9.74 8.98
C GLN A 62 6.27 9.78 9.28
N GLN A 63 6.76 8.72 9.94
CA GLN A 63 8.19 8.56 10.23
C GLN A 63 9.02 8.50 8.93
N ALA A 64 10.24 9.06 8.96
CA ALA A 64 11.18 8.95 7.84
C ALA A 64 11.44 7.47 7.48
N ASP A 65 11.63 7.21 6.18
CA ASP A 65 11.85 5.88 5.60
C ASP A 65 10.75 4.85 5.90
N THR A 66 9.57 5.34 6.25
CA THR A 66 8.34 4.55 6.33
C THR A 66 7.31 5.09 5.37
N PHE A 67 6.50 4.19 4.83
CA PHE A 67 5.49 4.52 3.84
C PHE A 67 4.17 3.96 4.30
N HIS A 68 3.13 4.76 4.15
CA HIS A 68 1.78 4.43 4.60
C HIS A 68 0.76 4.91 3.60
N PHE A 69 -0.46 4.44 3.77
CA PHE A 69 -1.64 5.07 3.22
C PHE A 69 -2.77 5.07 4.25
N ARG A 70 -3.74 5.95 4.06
CA ARG A 70 -5.00 5.93 4.80
C ARG A 70 -6.11 5.39 3.92
N MET A 71 -6.92 4.49 4.47
CA MET A 71 -8.17 4.01 3.86
C MET A 71 -9.33 4.15 4.85
N THR A 72 -10.56 4.19 4.34
CA THR A 72 -11.77 4.17 5.16
C THR A 72 -12.26 2.73 5.37
N ILE A 73 -12.92 2.49 6.51
CA ILE A 73 -13.62 1.23 6.81
C ILE A 73 -15.15 1.42 6.77
N LEU A 74 -15.60 2.44 6.05
CA LEU A 74 -17.00 2.81 5.88
C LEU A 74 -17.78 1.98 4.83
N PRO A 75 -17.15 1.45 3.76
CA PRO A 75 -17.87 0.60 2.81
C PRO A 75 -18.47 -0.65 3.47
N ALA A 76 -19.45 -1.25 2.81
CA ALA A 76 -20.00 -2.54 3.24
C ALA A 76 -18.91 -3.63 3.22
N MET A 77 -19.12 -4.70 3.99
CA MET A 77 -18.12 -5.77 4.13
C MET A 77 -17.74 -6.41 2.78
N ASP A 78 -18.67 -6.54 1.84
CA ASP A 78 -18.38 -7.14 0.52
C ASP A 78 -17.53 -6.22 -0.36
N ASP A 79 -17.80 -4.91 -0.33
CA ASP A 79 -16.99 -3.89 -0.99
C ASP A 79 -15.59 -3.83 -0.38
N LEU A 80 -15.50 -3.91 0.94
CA LEU A 80 -14.23 -3.91 1.67
C LEU A 80 -13.41 -5.17 1.32
N ARG A 81 -14.04 -6.35 1.24
CA ARG A 81 -13.36 -7.59 0.79
C ARG A 81 -12.82 -7.45 -0.63
N THR A 82 -13.61 -6.87 -1.54
CA THR A 82 -13.19 -6.64 -2.94
C THR A 82 -12.01 -5.67 -3.01
N LEU A 83 -12.07 -4.57 -2.26
CA LEU A 83 -10.99 -3.60 -2.13
C LEU A 83 -9.71 -4.25 -1.60
N LEU A 84 -9.80 -5.00 -0.49
CA LEU A 84 -8.65 -5.66 0.13
C LEU A 84 -8.04 -6.73 -0.78
N ALA A 85 -8.86 -7.47 -1.53
CA ALA A 85 -8.37 -8.41 -2.55
C ALA A 85 -7.62 -7.69 -3.67
N GLY A 86 -8.15 -6.56 -4.16
CA GLY A 86 -7.48 -5.71 -5.15
C GLY A 86 -6.12 -5.21 -4.67
N LEU A 87 -6.05 -4.71 -3.42
CA LEU A 87 -4.79 -4.28 -2.80
C LEU A 87 -3.79 -5.43 -2.66
N CYS A 88 -4.25 -6.62 -2.26
CA CYS A 88 -3.39 -7.80 -2.15
C CYS A 88 -2.81 -8.21 -3.51
N CYS A 89 -3.63 -8.24 -4.56
CA CYS A 89 -3.19 -8.53 -5.92
C CYS A 89 -2.19 -7.48 -6.43
N PHE A 90 -2.49 -6.19 -6.22
CA PHE A 90 -1.60 -5.09 -6.57
C PHE A 90 -0.23 -5.24 -5.88
N GLN A 91 -0.22 -5.46 -4.57
CA GLN A 91 1.00 -5.56 -3.78
C GLN A 91 1.89 -6.72 -4.26
N LYS A 92 1.28 -7.87 -4.58
CA LYS A 92 2.00 -9.02 -5.15
C LYS A 92 2.62 -8.69 -6.51
N GLN A 93 1.86 -8.04 -7.39
CA GLN A 93 2.34 -7.64 -8.70
C GLN A 93 3.49 -6.64 -8.60
N LEU A 94 3.36 -5.63 -7.74
CA LEU A 94 4.42 -4.65 -7.48
C LEU A 94 5.71 -5.34 -7.02
N TYR A 95 5.62 -6.34 -6.14
CA TYR A 95 6.80 -7.12 -5.72
C TYR A 95 7.32 -8.08 -6.80
N ALA A 96 6.48 -8.56 -7.71
CA ALA A 96 6.96 -9.33 -8.86
C ALA A 96 7.75 -8.44 -9.84
N ASP A 97 7.29 -7.20 -10.04
CA ASP A 97 7.88 -6.26 -10.99
C ASP A 97 9.14 -5.56 -10.44
N PHE A 98 9.12 -5.18 -9.16
CA PHE A 98 10.19 -4.39 -8.53
C PHE A 98 10.94 -5.10 -7.41
N GLY A 99 10.43 -6.23 -6.91
CA GLY A 99 11.07 -7.00 -5.85
C GLY A 99 12.25 -7.84 -6.32
N ASP A 100 12.95 -8.44 -5.36
CA ASP A 100 13.89 -9.53 -5.58
C ASP A 100 13.22 -10.83 -5.09
N ALA A 101 13.62 -12.00 -5.62
CA ALA A 101 12.92 -13.29 -5.55
C ALA A 101 12.64 -13.91 -4.14
N THR A 102 12.79 -13.16 -3.05
CA THR A 102 12.72 -13.64 -1.65
C THR A 102 11.51 -13.11 -0.85
N GLY A 103 10.50 -12.54 -1.51
CA GLY A 103 9.45 -11.73 -0.87
C GLY A 103 8.00 -12.16 -1.03
N LEU A 104 7.68 -13.43 -1.28
CA LEU A 104 6.29 -13.88 -1.46
C LEU A 104 5.99 -15.13 -0.63
N GLU A 105 5.76 -14.96 0.67
CA GLU A 105 4.90 -15.87 1.44
C GLU A 105 3.69 -15.07 1.93
N VAL A 106 2.52 -15.52 1.50
CA VAL A 106 1.23 -14.87 1.70
C VAL A 106 0.56 -15.59 2.86
N ASP A 107 0.90 -15.21 4.09
CA ASP A 107 0.09 -15.66 5.23
C ASP A 107 -1.21 -14.88 5.26
N THR A 108 -2.29 -15.66 5.24
CA THR A 108 -3.68 -15.23 5.08
C THR A 108 -4.16 -14.56 6.37
N ILE A 109 -4.97 -13.50 6.20
CA ILE A 109 -5.72 -12.78 7.25
C ILE A 109 -6.61 -13.73 8.04
#